data_AF-A0A3S5FF80-F1
#
_entry.id   AF-A0A3S5FF80-F1
#
_cell.length_a   1.000
_cell.length_b   1.000
_cell.length_c   1.000
_cell.angle_alpha   90.00
_cell.angle_beta   90.00
_cell.angle_gamma   90.00
#
_symmetry.space_group_name_H-M   'P 1'
#
loop_
_entity.id
_entity.type
_entity.pdbx_description
1 polymer ?
#
loop_
_entity_poly.entity_id
_entity_poly.type
_entity_poly.pdbx_seq_one_letter_code
_entity_poly.pdbx_strand_id
1 'polypeptide(L)'
;MGLSYFLKPNVLRLKILLITGQEIIVGLSPHTNEAGAQAVARAFPEYPTTIVPVHSPYTSLKSAVSMAGINVMAVCQDKPAQDILKIHSLYYVQEICRAASYTYKVLTLPEPNAVQMLYVNNYLLHLPADMIPNSTGP
;
A
#
# COMPACT_ATOMS: atom_id res chain seq x y z
N MET A 1 -27.25 1.00 14.23
CA MET A 1 -27.25 1.24 12.77
C MET A 1 -26.07 0.47 12.21
N GLY A 2 -26.34 -0.71 11.65
CA GLY A 2 -25.35 -1.78 11.50
C GLY A 2 -24.42 -1.62 10.29
N LEU A 3 -23.15 -1.98 10.49
CA LEU A 3 -22.06 -2.12 9.51
C LEU A 3 -22.34 -3.17 8.39
N SER A 4 -23.58 -3.63 8.25
CA SER A 4 -23.98 -4.80 7.46
C SER A 4 -24.47 -4.46 6.04
N TYR A 5 -24.46 -3.19 5.61
CA TYR A 5 -25.09 -2.78 4.34
C TYR A 5 -24.15 -2.43 3.18
N PHE A 6 -22.83 -2.57 3.30
CA PHE A 6 -21.90 -2.17 2.23
C PHE A 6 -21.32 -3.32 1.38
N LEU A 7 -21.87 -4.53 1.50
CA LEU A 7 -21.26 -5.73 0.94
C LEU A 7 -22.22 -6.46 -0.02
N LYS A 8 -22.30 -6.02 -1.28
CA LYS A 8 -22.48 -6.99 -2.39
C LYS A 8 -21.20 -7.83 -2.46
N PRO A 9 -21.28 -9.14 -2.80
CA PRO A 9 -20.49 -10.20 -2.16
C PRO A 9 -18.99 -9.91 -2.07
N ASN A 10 -18.62 -9.32 -0.93
CA ASN A 10 -17.47 -9.61 -0.09
C ASN A 10 -16.18 -10.09 -0.76
N VAL A 11 -15.40 -9.17 -1.35
CA VAL A 11 -13.93 -9.33 -1.35
C VAL A 11 -13.22 -8.00 -1.12
N LEU A 12 -13.52 -7.30 -0.02
CA LEU A 12 -12.53 -6.38 0.55
C LEU A 12 -11.47 -7.24 1.25
N ARG A 13 -10.46 -7.68 0.50
CA ARG A 13 -9.27 -8.28 1.11
C ARG A 13 -8.45 -7.16 1.75
N LEU A 14 -8.06 -7.31 3.01
CA LEU A 14 -7.16 -6.42 3.74
C LEU A 14 -5.80 -6.18 3.05
N LYS A 15 -5.50 -6.89 1.94
CA LYS A 15 -4.33 -6.68 1.08
C LYS A 15 -4.42 -5.43 0.19
N ILE A 16 -5.54 -4.72 0.19
CA ILE A 16 -5.81 -3.63 -0.76
C ILE A 16 -5.63 -2.23 -0.12
N LEU A 17 -5.55 -2.18 1.21
CA LEU A 17 -5.34 -0.96 2.00
C LEU A 17 -3.90 -0.91 2.53
N LEU A 18 -3.28 0.27 2.49
CA LEU A 18 -1.99 0.52 3.10
C LEU A 18 -2.11 1.74 4.02
N ILE A 19 -1.94 1.52 5.33
CA ILE A 19 -2.06 2.55 6.36
C ILE A 19 -0.64 2.96 6.72
N THR A 20 -0.28 4.22 6.46
CA THR A 20 1.08 4.72 6.68
C THR A 20 1.26 5.34 8.07
N GLY A 21 0.14 5.62 8.75
CA GLY A 21 0.08 6.43 9.97
C GLY A 21 -0.11 7.92 9.71
N GLN A 22 0.05 8.37 8.46
CA GLN A 22 -0.22 9.75 8.02
C GLN A 22 -1.42 9.81 7.06
N GLU A 23 -1.66 8.73 6.33
CA GLU A 23 -2.74 8.60 5.35
C GLU A 23 -3.17 7.14 5.21
N ILE A 24 -4.26 6.93 4.49
CA ILE A 24 -4.73 5.61 4.06
C ILE A 24 -4.68 5.56 2.54
N ILE A 25 -3.88 4.65 1.99
CA ILE A 25 -3.79 4.43 0.55
C ILE A 25 -4.66 3.22 0.18
N VAL A 26 -5.53 3.41 -0.81
CA VAL A 26 -6.46 2.39 -1.31
C VAL A 26 -6.10 2.03 -2.74
N GLY A 27 -5.78 0.77 -2.98
CA GLY A 27 -5.53 0.25 -4.33
C GLY A 27 -6.81 -0.03 -5.10
N LEU A 28 -7.04 0.63 -6.24
CA LEU A 28 -8.09 0.22 -7.18
C LEU A 28 -7.61 -1.00 -7.96
N SER A 29 -8.39 -2.07 -7.89
CA SER A 29 -8.10 -3.35 -8.52
C SER A 29 -9.42 -4.03 -8.91
N PRO A 30 -9.42 -5.18 -9.60
CA PRO A 30 -10.66 -5.95 -9.83
C PRO A 30 -11.42 -6.30 -8.54
N HIS A 31 -10.79 -6.19 -7.37
CA HIS A 31 -11.35 -6.48 -6.06
C HIS A 31 -11.71 -5.24 -5.23
N THR A 32 -11.44 -4.02 -5.70
CA THR A 32 -11.79 -2.78 -4.97
C THR A 32 -12.09 -1.66 -5.95
N ASN A 33 -13.24 -1.03 -5.76
CA ASN A 33 -13.74 0.07 -6.57
C ASN A 33 -13.69 1.40 -5.81
N GLU A 34 -13.95 2.49 -6.53
CA GLU A 34 -13.97 3.85 -5.99
C GLU A 34 -14.99 4.01 -4.85
N ALA A 35 -16.16 3.35 -4.96
CA ALA A 35 -17.17 3.40 -3.91
C ALA A 35 -16.66 2.82 -2.57
N GLY A 36 -15.86 1.75 -2.63
CA GLY A 36 -15.17 1.18 -1.47
C GLY A 36 -14.11 2.13 -0.91
N ALA A 37 -13.31 2.76 -1.78
CA ALA A 37 -12.33 3.76 -1.36
C ALA A 37 -12.99 4.97 -0.66
N GLN A 38 -14.09 5.48 -1.20
CA GLN A 38 -14.86 6.56 -0.58
C GLN A 38 -15.49 6.15 0.76
N ALA A 39 -15.87 4.87 0.92
CA ALA A 39 -16.36 4.37 2.20
C ALA A 39 -15.27 4.39 3.26
N VAL A 40 -14.02 4.06 2.91
CA VAL A 40 -12.86 4.17 3.80
C VAL A 40 -12.63 5.62 4.20
N ALA A 41 -12.66 6.56 3.24
CA ALA A 41 -12.50 7.99 3.53
C ALA A 41 -13.58 8.53 4.49
N ARG A 42 -14.82 8.03 4.38
CA ARG A 42 -15.91 8.38 5.31
C ARG A 42 -15.79 7.72 6.68
N ALA A 43 -15.20 6.52 6.75
CA ALA A 43 -15.03 5.78 7.98
C ALA A 43 -13.87 6.33 8.85
N PHE A 44 -12.84 6.86 8.20
CA PHE A 44 -11.65 7.43 8.84
C PHE A 44 -11.40 8.87 8.36
N PRO A 45 -12.32 9.81 8.64
CA PRO A 45 -12.23 11.19 8.16
C PRO A 45 -10.99 11.95 8.68
N GLU A 46 -10.39 11.47 9.78
CA GLU A 46 -9.16 12.02 10.36
C GLU A 46 -7.89 11.70 9.55
N TYR A 47 -7.96 10.73 8.64
CA TYR A 47 -6.85 10.38 7.76
C TYR A 47 -7.17 10.71 6.30
N PRO A 48 -6.30 11.45 5.59
CA PRO A 48 -6.46 11.63 4.16
C PRO A 48 -6.43 10.26 3.47
N THR A 49 -7.33 10.07 2.51
CA THR A 49 -7.45 8.82 1.76
C THR A 49 -7.00 9.03 0.32
N THR A 50 -5.95 8.31 -0.08
CA THR A 50 -5.38 8.37 -1.43
C THR A 50 -5.80 7.14 -2.22
N ILE A 51 -6.13 7.33 -3.49
CA ILE A 51 -6.55 6.26 -4.38
C ILE A 51 -5.45 6.02 -5.42
N VAL A 52 -5.00 4.77 -5.55
CA VAL A 52 -3.92 4.40 -6.48
C VAL A 52 -4.39 3.26 -7.38
N PRO A 53 -4.28 3.37 -8.71
CA PRO A 53 -4.59 2.26 -9.61
C PRO A 53 -3.53 1.15 -9.49
N VAL A 54 -3.98 -0.09 -9.30
CA VAL A 54 -3.12 -1.28 -9.27
C VAL A 54 -3.27 -2.00 -10.61
N HIS A 55 -2.17 -2.11 -11.34
CA HIS A 55 -2.13 -2.76 -12.65
C HIS A 55 -1.53 -4.17 -12.58
N SER A 56 -1.84 -4.99 -13.58
CA SER A 56 -1.24 -6.31 -13.79
C SER A 56 0.30 -6.22 -13.81
N PRO A 57 1.04 -7.16 -13.20
CA PRO A 57 0.60 -8.46 -12.66
C PRO A 57 0.09 -8.44 -11.22
N TYR A 58 0.08 -7.28 -10.56
CA TYR A 58 -0.33 -7.18 -9.16
C TYR A 58 -1.85 -7.25 -8.99
N THR A 59 -2.30 -8.09 -8.06
CA THR A 59 -3.73 -8.22 -7.71
C THR A 59 -4.12 -7.39 -6.50
N SER A 60 -3.14 -6.86 -5.77
CA SER A 60 -3.35 -6.09 -4.56
C SER A 60 -2.23 -5.07 -4.33
N LEU A 61 -2.53 -3.98 -3.63
CA LEU A 61 -1.53 -2.97 -3.29
C LEU A 61 -0.42 -3.56 -2.41
N LYS A 62 -0.76 -4.37 -1.40
CA LYS A 62 0.20 -5.01 -0.49
C LYS A 62 1.16 -6.00 -1.14
N SER A 63 0.86 -6.50 -2.35
CA SER A 63 1.81 -7.33 -3.10
C SER A 63 2.89 -6.52 -3.82
N ALA A 64 2.64 -5.23 -4.08
CA ALA A 64 3.58 -4.34 -4.75
C ALA A 64 4.33 -3.42 -3.76
N VAL A 65 3.64 -2.97 -2.71
CA VAL A 65 4.12 -1.98 -1.74
C VAL A 65 3.70 -2.35 -0.32
N SER A 66 4.57 -2.17 0.66
CA SER A 66 4.26 -2.36 2.09
C SER A 66 5.00 -1.35 2.97
N MET A 67 4.64 -1.28 4.25
CA MET A 67 5.35 -0.44 5.23
C MET A 67 6.44 -1.27 5.92
N ALA A 68 7.70 -0.86 5.71
CA ALA A 68 8.88 -1.45 6.34
C ALA A 68 9.27 -0.75 7.65
N GLY A 69 8.63 0.38 7.97
CA GLY A 69 8.93 1.17 9.14
C GLY A 69 8.15 2.49 9.14
N ILE A 70 8.37 3.30 10.17
CA ILE A 70 7.83 4.66 10.22
C ILE A 70 8.41 5.46 9.06
N ASN A 71 7.55 5.94 8.16
CA ASN A 71 7.93 6.65 6.94
C ASN A 71 8.86 5.85 6.00
N VAL A 72 8.87 4.51 6.07
CA VAL A 72 9.63 3.66 5.16
C VAL A 72 8.68 2.72 4.43
N MET A 73 8.64 2.85 3.10
CA MET A 73 7.92 1.95 2.22
C MET A 73 8.87 0.95 1.58
N ALA A 74 8.49 -0.32 1.56
CA ALA A 74 9.17 -1.34 0.78
C ALA A 74 8.45 -1.56 -0.54
N VAL A 75 9.22 -1.62 -1.62
CA VAL A 75 8.73 -1.77 -2.99
C VAL A 75 9.64 -2.75 -3.72
N CYS A 76 9.06 -3.61 -4.56
CA CYS A 76 9.86 -4.50 -5.40
C CYS A 76 10.57 -3.71 -6.53
N GLN A 77 11.72 -4.22 -7.00
CA GLN A 77 12.51 -3.59 -8.05
C GLN A 77 11.89 -3.71 -9.45
N ASP A 78 10.88 -4.57 -9.62
CA ASP A 78 10.24 -4.78 -10.92
C ASP A 78 9.52 -3.52 -11.42
N LYS A 79 9.52 -3.36 -12.74
CA LYS A 79 8.96 -2.19 -13.42
C LYS A 79 7.50 -1.90 -13.02
N PRO A 80 6.58 -2.88 -12.94
CA PRO A 80 5.20 -2.63 -12.53
C PRO A 80 5.07 -2.06 -11.09
N ALA A 81 5.88 -2.51 -10.13
CA ALA A 81 5.82 -1.97 -8.76
C ALA A 81 6.40 -0.55 -8.69
N GLN A 82 7.49 -0.31 -9.43
CA GLN A 82 8.08 1.02 -9.57
C GLN A 82 7.13 2.00 -10.25
N ASP A 83 6.34 1.55 -11.22
CA ASP A 83 5.36 2.40 -11.89
C ASP A 83 4.19 2.74 -10.95
N ILE A 84 3.75 1.83 -10.07
CA ILE A 84 2.77 2.14 -9.00
C ILE A 84 3.34 3.20 -8.05
N LEU A 85 4.59 3.07 -7.63
CA LEU A 85 5.27 4.07 -6.79
C LEU A 85 5.40 5.41 -7.50
N LYS A 86 5.71 5.42 -8.80
CA LYS A 86 5.78 6.63 -9.61
C LYS A 86 4.43 7.27 -9.85
N ILE A 87 3.36 6.50 -10.06
CA ILE A 87 2.00 7.04 -10.20
C ILE A 87 1.57 7.65 -8.87
N HIS A 88 1.80 6.95 -7.76
CA HIS A 88 1.58 7.49 -6.43
C HIS A 88 2.38 8.77 -6.22
N SER A 89 3.68 8.76 -6.53
CA SER A 89 4.58 9.91 -6.42
C SER A 89 4.22 11.03 -7.39
N LEU A 90 3.73 10.77 -8.60
CA LEU A 90 3.29 11.79 -9.57
C LEU A 90 1.97 12.42 -9.16
N TYR A 91 1.00 11.60 -8.75
CA TYR A 91 -0.26 12.06 -8.17
C TYR A 91 0.03 12.92 -6.94
N TYR A 92 0.97 12.48 -6.10
CA TYR A 92 1.44 13.24 -4.96
C TYR A 92 2.28 14.45 -5.34
N VAL A 93 3.13 14.44 -6.36
CA VAL A 93 3.86 15.62 -6.83
C VAL A 93 2.86 16.67 -7.32
N GLN A 94 1.77 16.26 -7.95
CA GLN A 94 0.70 17.17 -8.39
C GLN A 94 -0.03 17.83 -7.20
N GLU A 95 -0.37 17.05 -6.16
CA GLU A 95 -1.15 17.52 -5.01
C GLU A 95 -0.28 18.17 -3.90
N ILE A 96 0.96 17.71 -3.68
CA ILE A 96 1.93 18.20 -2.66
C ILE A 96 2.57 19.51 -3.05
N CYS A 97 2.80 19.76 -4.35
CA CYS A 97 3.24 21.09 -4.79
C CYS A 97 2.30 22.20 -4.33
N ARG A 98 1.09 21.85 -3.86
CA ARG A 98 0.09 22.79 -3.36
C ARG A 98 -0.16 22.76 -1.84
N ALA A 99 0.24 21.74 -1.04
CA ALA A 99 -0.22 21.68 0.36
C ALA A 99 0.66 21.04 1.49
N ALA A 100 1.35 19.89 1.37
CA ALA A 100 2.14 19.27 2.47
C ALA A 100 2.89 18.00 1.99
N SER A 101 4.21 17.78 2.11
CA SER A 101 5.10 17.64 3.29
C SER A 101 5.32 16.20 3.85
N TYR A 102 4.94 15.13 3.13
CA TYR A 102 5.25 13.75 3.55
C TYR A 102 6.37 13.14 2.70
N THR A 103 7.48 12.75 3.33
CA THR A 103 8.64 12.13 2.68
C THR A 103 8.79 10.70 3.16
N TYR A 104 8.42 9.74 2.32
CA TYR A 104 8.68 8.32 2.55
C TYR A 104 10.07 7.94 2.02
N LYS A 105 10.84 7.21 2.81
CA LYS A 105 12.03 6.50 2.31
C LYS A 105 11.58 5.24 1.60
N VAL A 106 12.19 4.95 0.46
CA VAL A 106 11.86 3.77 -0.34
C VAL A 106 12.96 2.72 -0.15
N LEU A 107 12.58 1.56 0.36
CA LEU A 107 13.41 0.36 0.42
C LEU A 107 13.07 -0.51 -0.79
N THR A 108 14.00 -0.58 -1.75
CA THR A 108 13.84 -1.42 -2.94
C THR A 108 14.27 -2.84 -2.63
N LEU A 109 13.40 -3.81 -2.91
CA LEU A 109 13.64 -5.24 -2.69
C LEU A 109 13.78 -5.98 -4.03
N PRO A 110 14.69 -6.98 -4.11
CA PRO A 110 14.93 -7.72 -5.34
C PRO A 110 13.81 -8.72 -5.65
N GLU A 111 13.03 -9.15 -4.65
CA GLU A 111 12.01 -10.18 -4.80
C GLU A 111 10.61 -9.69 -4.38
N PRO A 112 9.55 -9.98 -5.17
CA PRO A 112 8.18 -9.56 -4.83
C PRO A 112 7.67 -10.14 -3.50
N ASN A 113 8.08 -11.37 -3.17
CA ASN A 113 7.64 -12.02 -1.94
C ASN A 113 8.17 -11.31 -0.69
N ALA A 114 9.36 -10.70 -0.77
CA ALA A 114 9.96 -9.99 0.34
C ALA A 114 9.21 -8.70 0.72
N VAL A 115 8.42 -8.14 -0.22
CA VAL A 115 7.57 -6.98 0.06
C VAL A 115 6.47 -7.31 1.08
N GLN A 116 6.06 -8.57 1.22
CA GLN A 116 5.04 -8.95 2.20
C GLN A 116 5.63 -8.96 3.62
N MET A 117 5.57 -7.80 4.26
CA MET A 117 6.05 -7.58 5.62
C MET A 117 5.00 -6.86 6.48
N LEU A 118 5.18 -6.95 7.79
CA LEU A 118 4.38 -6.27 8.78
C LEU A 118 5.31 -5.59 9.78
N TYR A 119 5.24 -4.26 9.84
CA TYR A 119 5.95 -3.47 10.84
C TYR A 119 5.05 -3.23 12.05
N VAL A 120 5.47 -3.65 13.24
CA VAL A 120 4.73 -3.49 14.51
C VAL A 120 5.70 -3.10 15.62
N ASN A 121 5.48 -1.96 16.27
CA ASN A 121 6.22 -1.51 17.47
C ASN A 121 7.75 -1.71 17.37
N ASN A 122 8.35 -1.21 16.29
CA ASN A 122 9.79 -1.32 16.00
C ASN A 122 10.29 -2.72 15.61
N TYR A 123 9.40 -3.71 15.49
CA TYR A 123 9.70 -5.02 14.94
C TYR A 123 9.21 -5.10 13.51
N LEU A 124 10.05 -5.67 12.63
CA LEU A 124 9.68 -5.96 11.25
C LEU A 124 9.53 -7.48 11.08
N LEU A 125 8.31 -7.92 10.80
CA LEU A 125 8.03 -9.30 10.48
C LEU A 125 8.07 -9.45 8.96
N HIS A 126 8.92 -10.33 8.47
CA HIS A 126 9.05 -10.67 7.05
C HIS A 126 9.11 -12.20 6.87
N LEU A 127 9.06 -12.66 5.62
CA LEU A 127 9.18 -14.08 5.30
C LEU A 127 10.57 -14.64 5.69
N PRO A 128 10.66 -15.93 6.05
CA PRO A 128 11.94 -16.54 6.39
C PRO A 128 12.90 -16.58 5.21
N ALA A 129 14.21 -16.68 5.51
CA ALA A 129 15.29 -16.68 4.53
C ALA A 129 15.09 -17.67 3.37
N ASP A 130 14.62 -18.88 3.68
CA ASP A 130 14.40 -19.94 2.69
C ASP A 130 13.37 -19.56 1.62
N MET A 131 12.47 -18.61 1.93
CA MET A 131 11.40 -18.15 1.03
C MET A 131 11.76 -16.85 0.28
N ILE A 132 12.76 -16.11 0.78
CA ILE A 132 13.23 -14.83 0.22
C ILE A 132 14.77 -14.74 0.25
N PRO A 133 15.48 -15.68 -0.38
CA PRO A 133 16.92 -15.87 -0.21
C PRO A 133 17.76 -14.69 -0.72
N ASN A 134 17.20 -13.87 -1.63
CA ASN A 134 17.90 -12.70 -2.16
C ASN A 134 17.59 -11.42 -1.37
N SER A 135 16.68 -11.48 -0.40
CA SER A 135 16.17 -10.33 0.34
C SER A 135 16.41 -10.42 1.85
N THR A 136 17.20 -11.40 2.28
CA THR A 136 17.78 -11.44 3.63
C THR A 136 18.96 -10.48 3.67
N GLY A 137 18.97 -9.54 4.61
CA GLY A 137 20.13 -8.66 4.81
C GLY A 137 21.43 -9.44 5.07
N PRO A 138 22.59 -8.76 5.01
CA PRO A 138 23.86 -9.36 5.41
C PRO A 138 23.87 -9.81 6.88
#